data_AF-A0A1Y1UNR7-F1
#
_entry.id   AF-A0A1Y1UNR7-F1
#
_cell.length_a   1.000
_cell.length_b   1.000
_cell.length_c   1.000
_cell.angle_alpha   90.00
_cell.angle_beta   90.00
_cell.angle_gamma   90.00
#
_symmetry.space_group_name_H-M   'P 1'
#
loop_
_entity.id
_entity.type
_entity.pdbx_description
1 polymer ?
#
loop_
_entity_poly.entity_id
_entity_poly.type
_entity_poly.pdbx_seq_one_letter_code
_entity_poly.pdbx_strand_id
1 'polypeptide(L)'
;MKIKRSNTDAKNPTPFTKYNATQYYYNHLGYRYVIRETSLYYNNIIKIIVENVGYAPAYKLFEINLILKSLSSNQSIEIKINTDNRKWYLKSQTENLLENYYPKLRDINYDVYFNMYDPNTSLYIKFANSNKYYKNLGYKTGSFTIEN
;
A
#
# COMPACT_ATOMS: atom_id res chain seq x y z
N MET A 1 28.46 38.39 -46.94
CA MET A 1 28.63 37.68 -45.66
C MET A 1 27.32 36.96 -45.32
N LYS A 2 27.23 35.64 -45.57
CA LYS A 2 26.05 34.82 -45.24
C LYS A 2 26.30 34.12 -43.92
N ILE A 3 25.56 34.48 -42.88
CA ILE A 3 25.62 33.82 -41.57
C ILE A 3 24.72 32.57 -41.66
N LYS A 4 25.32 31.38 -41.68
CA LYS A 4 24.59 30.12 -41.46
C LYS A 4 24.22 30.06 -39.97
N ARG A 5 22.93 30.02 -39.65
CA ARG A 5 22.47 29.64 -38.31
C ARG A 5 22.64 28.13 -38.17
N SER A 6 23.40 27.71 -37.17
CA SER A 6 23.52 26.31 -36.78
C SER A 6 22.18 25.83 -36.23
N ASN A 7 21.61 24.80 -36.85
CA ASN A 7 20.53 24.01 -36.27
C ASN A 7 21.10 23.20 -35.11
N THR A 8 21.07 23.76 -33.90
CA THR A 8 21.34 23.02 -32.66
C THR A 8 20.21 23.27 -31.66
N ASP A 9 18.98 23.06 -32.10
CA ASP A 9 17.85 22.81 -31.20
C ASP A 9 17.41 21.37 -31.40
N ALA A 10 18.27 20.42 -30.97
CA ALA A 10 17.77 19.14 -30.52
C ALA A 10 16.94 19.42 -29.25
N LYS A 11 15.68 19.85 -29.45
CA LYS A 11 14.71 20.00 -28.37
C LYS A 11 14.51 18.62 -27.77
N ASN A 12 15.20 18.37 -26.65
CA ASN A 12 14.84 17.31 -25.73
C ASN A 12 13.31 17.36 -25.57
N PRO A 13 12.58 16.29 -25.90
CA PRO A 13 11.15 16.27 -25.71
C PRO A 13 10.87 16.61 -24.24
N THR A 14 10.06 17.64 -24.01
CA THR A 14 9.60 17.93 -22.66
C THR A 14 8.89 16.68 -22.12
N PRO A 15 8.98 16.35 -20.83
CA PRO A 15 8.41 15.12 -20.27
C PRO A 15 6.89 14.95 -20.55
N PHE A 16 6.22 16.02 -20.99
CA PHE A 16 4.84 16.06 -21.48
C PHE A 16 4.58 15.34 -22.81
N THR A 17 5.60 15.02 -23.62
CA THR A 17 5.35 14.38 -24.93
C THR A 17 5.24 12.85 -24.85
N LYS A 18 5.53 12.24 -23.69
CA LYS A 18 5.48 10.78 -23.49
C LYS A 18 4.11 10.28 -23.01
N TYR A 19 3.29 11.16 -22.43
CA TYR A 19 2.04 10.81 -21.76
C TYR A 19 0.94 11.80 -22.16
N ASN A 20 -0.26 11.32 -22.49
CA ASN A 20 -1.41 12.22 -22.70
C ASN A 20 -1.79 12.91 -21.37
N ALA A 21 -2.56 14.01 -21.44
CA ALA A 21 -2.89 14.83 -20.27
C ALA A 21 -3.52 14.02 -19.11
N THR A 22 -4.37 13.04 -19.44
CA THR A 22 -4.99 12.13 -18.47
C THR A 22 -3.96 11.23 -17.80
N GLN A 23 -3.05 10.64 -18.59
CA GLN A 23 -1.97 9.80 -18.08
C GLN A 23 -0.98 10.62 -17.24
N TYR A 24 -0.74 11.88 -17.61
CA TYR A 24 0.05 12.82 -16.83
C TYR A 24 -0.62 13.13 -15.48
N TYR A 25 -1.92 13.48 -15.47
CA TYR A 25 -2.72 13.69 -14.27
C TYR A 25 -2.65 12.49 -13.32
N TYR A 26 -2.93 11.28 -13.83
CA TYR A 26 -2.89 10.08 -13.01
C TYR A 26 -1.49 9.79 -12.47
N ASN A 27 -0.44 10.04 -13.26
CA ASN A 27 0.94 9.75 -12.85
C ASN A 27 1.55 10.78 -11.91
N HIS A 28 1.04 12.01 -11.89
CA HIS A 28 1.69 13.14 -11.22
C HIS A 28 0.83 13.83 -10.16
N LEU A 29 -0.34 13.28 -9.81
CA LEU A 29 -1.18 13.85 -8.75
C LEU A 29 -1.51 12.83 -7.67
N GLY A 30 -1.48 13.34 -6.43
CA GLY A 30 -1.93 12.62 -5.25
C GLY A 30 -0.95 11.56 -4.74
N TYR A 31 -1.48 10.73 -3.85
CA TYR A 31 -0.78 9.60 -3.26
C TYR A 31 -0.92 8.35 -4.15
N ARG A 32 0.07 7.47 -4.07
CA ARG A 32 0.03 6.14 -4.68
C ARG A 32 0.80 5.18 -3.79
N TYR A 33 0.08 4.34 -3.05
CA TYR A 33 0.72 3.43 -2.12
C TYR A 33 1.15 2.13 -2.80
N VAL A 34 2.33 1.64 -2.45
CA VAL A 34 2.88 0.34 -2.85
C VAL A 34 3.30 -0.41 -1.61
N ILE A 35 2.83 -1.64 -1.46
CA ILE A 35 3.34 -2.58 -0.46
C ILE A 35 4.70 -3.05 -0.96
N ARG A 36 5.78 -2.72 -0.23
CA ARG A 36 7.16 -3.04 -0.61
C ARG A 36 7.65 -4.34 0.00
N GLU A 37 7.31 -4.55 1.25
CA GLU A 37 7.76 -5.70 2.01
C GLU A 37 6.64 -6.14 2.95
N THR A 38 6.56 -7.45 3.16
CA THR A 38 5.84 -8.01 4.29
C THR A 38 6.73 -9.05 4.92
N SER A 39 6.92 -8.93 6.23
CA SER A 39 7.72 -9.86 7.02
C SER A 39 6.97 -10.21 8.30
N LEU A 40 7.07 -11.47 8.70
CA LEU A 40 6.64 -11.95 10.00
C LEU A 40 7.90 -12.20 10.82
N TYR A 41 8.02 -11.54 11.97
CA TYR A 41 9.15 -11.70 12.88
C TYR A 41 8.83 -12.68 14.01
N TYR A 42 9.90 -13.11 14.70
CA TYR A 42 9.81 -13.74 16.03
C TYR A 42 8.94 -12.89 16.96
N ASN A 43 8.15 -13.53 17.84
CA ASN A 43 7.10 -12.94 18.67
C ASN A 43 5.85 -12.48 17.89
N ASN A 44 5.64 -13.02 16.69
CA ASN A 44 4.39 -12.83 15.95
C ASN A 44 4.10 -11.37 15.61
N ILE A 45 5.15 -10.63 15.28
CA ILE A 45 5.04 -9.26 14.79
C ILE A 45 4.90 -9.31 13.28
N ILE A 46 3.82 -8.76 12.76
CA ILE A 46 3.66 -8.54 11.32
C ILE A 46 4.18 -7.14 11.00
N LYS A 47 5.21 -7.08 10.16
CA LYS A 47 5.68 -5.84 9.55
C LYS A 47 5.22 -5.75 8.11
N ILE A 48 4.67 -4.60 7.77
CA ILE A 48 4.36 -4.23 6.40
C ILE A 48 5.03 -2.88 6.13
N ILE A 49 5.84 -2.85 5.08
CA ILE A 49 6.42 -1.60 4.58
C ILE A 49 5.55 -1.11 3.43
N VAL A 50 5.00 0.08 3.59
CA VAL A 50 4.21 0.77 2.56
C VAL A 50 4.92 2.05 2.17
N GLU A 51 5.12 2.21 0.87
CA GLU A 51 5.68 3.43 0.32
C GLU A 51 4.62 4.21 -0.45
N ASN A 52 4.52 5.51 -0.19
CA ASN A 52 3.85 6.42 -1.11
C ASN A 52 4.82 6.81 -2.24
N VAL A 53 4.59 6.26 -3.44
CA VAL A 53 5.32 6.60 -4.67
C VAL A 53 4.60 7.67 -5.50
N GLY A 54 3.54 8.27 -4.95
CA GLY A 54 2.83 9.40 -5.55
C GLY A 54 3.59 10.71 -5.38
N TYR A 55 3.12 11.75 -6.04
CA TYR A 55 3.75 13.08 -5.99
C TYR A 55 3.47 13.82 -4.68
N ALA A 56 2.40 13.46 -3.96
CA ALA A 56 1.99 14.12 -2.73
C ALA A 56 1.55 13.11 -1.65
N PRO A 57 1.68 13.47 -0.35
CA PRO A 57 1.04 12.72 0.72
C PRO A 57 -0.49 12.80 0.60
N ALA A 58 -1.18 11.85 1.23
CA ALA A 58 -2.61 12.02 1.45
C ALA A 58 -2.86 13.19 2.41
N TYR A 59 -3.88 14.00 2.12
CA TYR A 59 -4.32 15.08 3.02
C TYR A 59 -5.23 14.59 4.15
N LYS A 60 -5.79 13.39 3.99
CA LYS A 60 -6.76 12.79 4.91
C LYS A 60 -6.22 11.53 5.55
N LEU A 61 -6.70 11.27 6.75
CA LEU A 61 -6.42 10.04 7.47
C LEU A 61 -7.28 8.92 6.87
N PHE A 62 -6.67 7.78 6.64
CA PHE A 62 -7.33 6.56 6.20
C PHE A 62 -7.32 5.54 7.33
N GLU A 63 -8.36 4.71 7.36
CA GLU A 63 -8.39 3.55 8.24
C GLU A 63 -7.54 2.44 7.63
N ILE A 64 -6.61 1.90 8.40
CA ILE A 64 -5.67 0.88 7.92
C ILE A 64 -5.88 -0.36 8.77
N ASN A 65 -6.11 -1.49 8.11
CA ASN A 65 -6.42 -2.74 8.80
C ASN A 65 -5.57 -3.89 8.28
N LEU A 66 -5.17 -4.74 9.22
CA LEU A 66 -4.79 -6.12 8.96
C LEU A 66 -6.03 -6.99 9.17
N ILE A 67 -6.25 -7.94 8.26
CA ILE A 67 -7.29 -8.95 8.41
C ILE A 67 -6.64 -10.32 8.44
N LEU A 68 -6.88 -11.05 9.52
CA LEU A 68 -6.47 -12.44 9.69
C LEU A 68 -7.64 -13.34 9.31
N LYS A 69 -7.50 -14.08 8.22
CA LYS A 69 -8.51 -15.02 7.75
C LYS A 69 -8.04 -16.44 8.00
N SER A 70 -8.81 -17.20 8.78
CA SER A 70 -8.49 -18.60 9.03
C SER A 70 -8.54 -19.41 7.73
N LEU A 71 -7.60 -20.35 7.60
CA LEU A 71 -7.59 -21.33 6.50
C LEU A 71 -8.48 -22.55 6.79
N SER A 72 -8.85 -22.76 8.05
CA SER A 72 -9.58 -23.96 8.50
C SER A 72 -11.03 -23.66 8.86
N SER A 73 -11.33 -22.44 9.30
CA SER A 73 -12.67 -22.01 9.70
C SER A 73 -13.10 -20.74 8.97
N ASN A 74 -14.35 -20.32 9.20
CA ASN A 74 -14.83 -19.05 8.69
C ASN A 74 -14.36 -17.83 9.49
N GLN A 75 -13.56 -18.02 10.55
CA GLN A 75 -13.09 -16.92 11.39
C GLN A 75 -12.31 -15.87 10.58
N SER A 76 -12.63 -14.61 10.85
CA SER A 76 -11.91 -13.45 10.35
C SER A 76 -11.74 -12.48 11.51
N ILE A 77 -10.51 -12.01 11.74
CA ILE A 77 -10.21 -11.02 12.79
C ILE A 77 -9.64 -9.78 12.11
N GLU A 78 -10.24 -8.64 12.39
CA GLU A 78 -9.76 -7.34 11.95
C GLU A 78 -8.92 -6.68 13.05
N ILE A 79 -7.75 -6.20 12.66
CA ILE A 79 -6.77 -5.53 13.51
C ILE A 79 -6.57 -4.13 12.95
N LYS A 80 -7.05 -3.13 13.69
CA LYS A 80 -6.85 -1.73 13.34
C LYS A 80 -5.40 -1.34 13.61
N ILE A 81 -4.77 -0.73 12.62
CA ILE A 81 -3.43 -0.22 12.73
C ILE A 81 -3.50 1.27 13.06
N ASN A 82 -2.97 1.65 14.21
CA ASN A 82 -2.91 3.05 14.61
C ASN A 82 -1.67 3.73 14.02
N THR A 83 -1.80 4.26 12.80
CA THR A 83 -0.72 4.99 12.11
C THR A 83 -1.29 6.10 11.23
N ASP A 84 -0.51 7.15 11.01
CA ASP A 84 -0.93 8.33 10.25
C ASP A 84 -0.37 8.28 8.82
N ASN A 85 -1.20 7.83 7.87
CA ASN A 85 -0.82 7.71 6.46
C ASN A 85 -0.45 9.05 5.80
N ARG A 86 -0.87 10.18 6.37
CA ARG A 86 -0.49 11.51 5.86
C ARG A 86 0.99 11.80 6.08
N LYS A 87 1.61 11.10 7.03
CA LYS A 87 3.03 11.14 7.33
C LYS A 87 3.81 10.05 6.59
N TRP A 88 3.15 9.28 5.72
CA TRP A 88 3.84 8.24 4.97
C TRP A 88 4.63 8.81 3.79
N TYR A 89 5.81 9.36 4.08
CA TYR A 89 6.81 9.70 3.07
C TYR A 89 7.64 8.44 2.70
N LEU A 90 8.62 8.61 1.81
CA LEU A 90 9.52 7.56 1.28
C LEU A 90 9.76 6.41 2.30
N LYS A 91 9.32 5.20 1.91
CA LYS A 91 9.44 3.94 2.69
C LYS A 91 8.94 4.00 4.14
N SER A 92 7.65 4.26 4.32
CA SER A 92 7.04 4.21 5.65
C SER A 92 6.80 2.78 6.12
N GLN A 93 7.09 2.54 7.39
CA GLN A 93 6.99 1.23 8.01
C GLN A 93 5.83 1.21 8.98
N THR A 94 5.09 0.11 8.98
CA THR A 94 4.08 -0.17 9.98
C THR A 94 4.36 -1.55 10.57
N GLU A 95 4.38 -1.62 11.89
CA GLU A 95 4.53 -2.86 12.65
C GLU A 95 3.29 -3.05 13.51
N ASN A 96 2.77 -4.28 13.55
CA ASN A 96 1.70 -4.63 14.47
C ASN A 96 2.06 -5.91 15.21
N LEU A 97 1.94 -5.83 16.53
CA LEU A 97 2.13 -6.95 17.43
C LEU A 97 0.83 -7.76 17.50
N LEU A 98 0.90 -9.05 17.16
CA LEU A 98 -0.27 -9.93 17.24
C LEU A 98 -0.59 -10.40 18.66
N GLU A 99 0.29 -10.19 19.66
CA GLU A 99 0.13 -10.64 21.06
C GLU A 99 -1.26 -10.35 21.63
N ASN A 100 -1.78 -9.14 21.42
CA ASN A 100 -3.10 -8.71 21.91
C ASN A 100 -4.28 -9.45 21.24
N TYR A 101 -4.02 -10.16 20.15
CA TYR A 101 -5.01 -10.89 19.35
C TYR A 101 -4.92 -12.40 19.50
N TYR A 102 -3.83 -12.95 20.08
CA TYR A 102 -3.67 -14.40 20.32
C TYR A 102 -4.87 -15.05 21.01
N PRO A 103 -5.43 -14.49 22.09
CA PRO A 103 -6.58 -15.08 22.77
C PRO A 103 -7.85 -15.17 21.90
N LYS A 104 -7.89 -14.44 20.78
CA LYS A 104 -9.02 -14.43 19.85
C LYS A 104 -8.84 -15.44 18.70
N LEU A 105 -7.62 -15.91 18.46
CA LEU A 105 -7.31 -16.88 17.41
C LEU A 105 -7.78 -18.27 17.86
N ARG A 106 -8.57 -18.94 17.03
CA ARG A 106 -9.17 -20.26 17.30
C ARG A 106 -8.60 -21.37 16.44
N ASP A 107 -7.85 -21.01 15.40
CA ASP A 107 -7.23 -21.93 14.46
C ASP A 107 -5.71 -21.77 14.49
N ILE A 108 -5.00 -22.64 13.77
CA ILE A 108 -3.53 -22.65 13.73
C ILE A 108 -3.00 -21.83 12.56
N ASN A 109 -3.68 -21.82 11.41
CA ASN A 109 -3.18 -21.22 10.18
C ASN A 109 -4.07 -20.07 9.70
N TYR A 110 -3.45 -18.92 9.45
CA TYR A 110 -4.12 -17.71 8.98
C TYR A 110 -3.44 -17.12 7.75
N ASP A 111 -4.26 -16.68 6.80
CA ASP A 111 -3.85 -15.74 5.78
C ASP A 111 -3.94 -14.31 6.32
N VAL A 112 -2.93 -13.51 6.01
CA VAL A 112 -2.86 -12.09 6.37
C VAL A 112 -3.21 -11.26 5.15
N TYR A 113 -4.18 -10.38 5.33
CA TYR A 113 -4.55 -9.37 4.34
C TYR A 113 -4.33 -7.97 4.89
N PHE A 114 -4.00 -7.05 4.00
CA PHE A 114 -3.83 -5.65 4.30
C PHE A 114 -4.77 -4.81 3.45
N ASN A 115 -5.51 -3.93 4.09
CA ASN A 115 -6.37 -2.97 3.41
C ASN A 115 -6.26 -1.58 4.01
N MET A 116 -6.74 -0.62 3.23
CA MET A 116 -6.84 0.77 3.61
C MET A 116 -8.16 1.31 3.08
N TYR A 117 -8.90 2.01 3.92
CA TYR A 117 -10.23 2.52 3.66
C TYR A 117 -10.27 4.03 3.89
N ASP A 118 -10.82 4.76 2.93
CA ASP A 118 -11.09 6.19 3.09
C ASP A 118 -12.52 6.39 3.58
N PRO A 119 -12.72 6.80 4.85
CA PRO A 119 -14.06 7.00 5.40
C PRO A 119 -14.81 8.17 4.76
N ASN A 120 -14.12 9.05 4.03
CA ASN A 120 -14.74 10.21 3.38
C ASN A 120 -15.40 9.86 2.06
N THR A 121 -14.81 8.92 1.32
CA THR A 121 -15.31 8.48 0.01
C THR A 121 -16.04 7.15 0.08
N SER A 122 -15.97 6.48 1.23
CA SER A 122 -16.47 5.13 1.44
C SER A 122 -15.86 4.09 0.50
N LEU A 123 -14.60 4.31 0.10
CA LEU A 123 -13.88 3.46 -0.84
C LEU A 123 -12.62 2.88 -0.22
N TYR A 124 -12.30 1.65 -0.63
CA TYR A 124 -11.00 1.05 -0.34
C TYR A 124 -9.93 1.61 -1.28
N ILE A 125 -8.81 2.03 -0.70
CA ILE A 125 -7.64 2.48 -1.43
C ILE A 125 -6.98 1.27 -2.12
N LYS A 126 -6.77 1.39 -3.43
CA LYS A 126 -6.07 0.39 -4.24
C LYS A 126 -4.58 0.69 -4.24
N PHE A 127 -3.80 -0.33 -3.91
CA PHE A 127 -2.35 -0.26 -3.93
C PHE A 127 -1.86 -0.54 -5.35
N ALA A 128 -0.76 0.09 -5.74
CA ALA A 128 -0.12 -0.10 -7.04
C ALA A 128 0.74 -1.39 -7.08
N ASN A 129 0.24 -2.45 -6.46
CA ASN A 129 0.79 -3.80 -6.51
C ASN A 129 0.06 -4.61 -7.60
N SER A 130 0.77 -5.51 -8.27
CA SER A 130 0.19 -6.46 -9.24
C SER A 130 -0.58 -7.61 -8.58
N ASN A 131 -0.46 -7.75 -7.26
CA ASN A 131 -1.13 -8.79 -6.49
C ASN A 131 -2.66 -8.67 -6.59
N LYS A 132 -3.34 -9.81 -6.52
CA LYS A 132 -4.80 -9.87 -6.55
C LYS A 132 -5.39 -9.09 -5.36
N TYR A 133 -6.34 -8.22 -5.67
CA TYR A 133 -7.20 -7.59 -4.67
C TYR A 133 -8.41 -8.48 -4.35
N TYR A 134 -8.67 -8.68 -3.07
CA TYR A 134 -9.82 -9.42 -2.55
C TYR A 134 -10.83 -8.45 -1.95
N LYS A 135 -12.08 -8.51 -2.41
CA LYS A 135 -13.15 -7.63 -1.90
C LYS A 135 -13.30 -7.80 -0.38
N ASN A 136 -13.40 -6.68 0.34
CA ASN A 136 -13.50 -6.58 1.80
C ASN A 136 -12.27 -7.09 2.60
N LEU A 137 -11.27 -7.69 1.95
CA LEU A 137 -10.05 -8.17 2.61
C LEU A 137 -8.84 -7.30 2.27
N GLY A 138 -8.72 -6.85 1.02
CA GLY A 138 -7.56 -6.11 0.52
C GLY A 138 -6.57 -7.02 -0.21
N TYR A 139 -5.28 -6.79 0.00
CA TYR A 139 -4.20 -7.54 -0.63
C TYR A 139 -3.69 -8.60 0.34
N LYS A 140 -3.54 -9.85 -0.11
CA LYS A 140 -2.86 -10.88 0.69
C LYS A 140 -1.38 -10.50 0.80
N THR A 141 -0.88 -10.35 2.02
CA THR A 141 0.49 -9.91 2.30
C THR A 141 1.35 -11.04 2.89
N GLY A 142 0.72 -12.09 3.42
CA GLY A 142 1.41 -13.28 3.88
C GLY A 142 0.45 -14.30 4.48
N SER A 143 1.03 -15.25 5.20
CA SER A 143 0.33 -16.22 6.02
C SER A 143 1.19 -16.49 7.25
N PHE A 144 0.58 -16.89 8.36
CA PHE A 144 1.34 -17.36 9.53
C PHE A 144 0.66 -18.56 10.18
N THR A 145 1.48 -19.30 10.90
CA THR A 145 1.12 -20.49 11.67
C THR A 145 1.40 -20.18 13.13
N ILE A 146 0.44 -20.45 14.00
CA ILE A 146 0.64 -20.38 15.45
C ILE A 146 1.40 -21.65 15.86
N GLU A 147 2.61 -21.47 16.36
CA GLU A 147 3.35 -22.56 17.01
C GLU A 147 2.75 -22.74 18.42
N ASN A 148 2.35 -23.97 18.73
CA ASN A 148 1.85 -24.37 20.05
C ASN A 148 3.00 -24.69 21.00
#